data_AF-A0A9D8NPC9-F1
#
_entry.id   AF-A0A9D8NPC9-F1
#
_cell.length_a   1.000
_cell.length_b   1.000
_cell.length_c   1.000
_cell.angle_alpha   90.00
_cell.angle_beta   90.00
_cell.angle_gamma   90.00
#
_symmetry.space_group_name_H-M   'P 1'
#
loop_
_entity.id
_entity.type
_entity.pdbx_description
1 polymer ?
#
loop_
_entity_poly.entity_id
_entity_poly.type
_entity_poly.pdbx_seq_one_letter_code
_entity_poly.pdbx_strand_id
1 'polypeptide(L)'
;MNAFFICPGCGNNKEFFIFTSNVQAIRQSPELGIRTNESDLLPSLRKNDTYIECKCCFQRLEYDNAATTGKKYIQMTRRFL
;
A
#
# COMPACT_ATOMS: atom_id res chain seq x y z
N MET A 1 -6.01 -6.09 -8.66
CA MET A 1 -4.92 -6.78 -7.92
C MET A 1 -4.70 -6.02 -6.63
N ASN A 2 -4.94 -6.63 -5.46
CA ASN A 2 -4.82 -5.94 -4.17
C ASN A 2 -3.34 -5.82 -3.79
N ALA A 3 -2.75 -4.64 -3.99
CA ALA A 3 -1.35 -4.39 -3.63
C ALA A 3 -1.21 -4.16 -2.11
N PHE A 4 -0.22 -4.81 -1.50
CA PHE A 4 0.20 -4.55 -0.12
C PHE A 4 1.26 -3.44 -0.13
N PHE A 5 1.31 -2.62 0.91
CA PHE A 5 2.27 -1.53 1.06
C PHE A 5 2.99 -1.58 2.40
N ILE A 6 4.25 -1.13 2.37
CA ILE A 6 5.09 -0.89 3.53
C ILE A 6 5.81 0.44 3.38
N CYS A 7 5.86 1.23 4.45
CA CYS A 7 6.55 2.50 4.48
C CYS A 7 8.04 2.27 4.78
N PRO A 8 8.98 2.68 3.90
CA PRO A 8 10.41 2.51 4.14
C PRO A 8 10.93 3.45 5.23
N GLY A 9 10.27 4.59 5.49
CA GLY A 9 10.72 5.55 6.50
C GLY A 9 10.40 5.16 7.94
N CYS A 10 9.29 4.47 8.21
CA CYS A 10 8.88 4.12 9.58
C CYS A 10 8.45 2.67 9.78
N GLY A 11 8.50 1.83 8.75
CA GLY A 11 8.11 0.43 8.82
C GLY A 11 6.60 0.18 8.90
N ASN A 12 5.77 1.22 8.92
CA ASN A 12 4.31 1.07 8.93
C ASN A 12 3.84 0.24 7.73
N ASN A 13 2.98 -0.73 8.00
CA ASN A 13 2.40 -1.65 7.02
C ASN A 13 0.90 -1.85 7.22
N LYS A 14 0.24 -0.97 8.01
CA LYS A 14 -1.16 -1.09 8.41
C LYS A 14 -2.07 -0.09 7.72
N GLU A 15 -1.71 1.19 7.71
CA GLU A 15 -2.60 2.26 7.22
C GLU A 15 -1.91 3.24 6.27
N PHE A 16 -2.57 3.52 5.14
CA PHE A 16 -2.09 4.44 4.12
C PHE A 16 -3.26 5.23 3.52
N PHE A 17 -2.92 6.34 2.85
CA PHE A 17 -3.79 6.97 1.88
C PHE A 17 -3.30 6.65 0.46
N ILE A 18 -4.22 6.38 -0.46
CA ILE A 18 -3.94 6.28 -1.89
C ILE A 18 -4.56 7.51 -2.55
N PHE A 19 -3.75 8.25 -3.28
CA PHE A 19 -4.17 9.43 -4.04
C PHE A 19 -4.25 9.05 -5.51
N THR A 20 -5.47 8.97 -6.03
CA THR A 20 -5.79 8.81 -7.46
C THR A 20 -6.67 9.99 -7.90
N SER A 21 -7.65 9.78 -8.79
CA SER A 21 -8.76 10.72 -9.00
C SER A 21 -9.54 11.04 -7.71
N ASN A 22 -9.56 10.11 -6.74
CA ASN A 22 -10.08 10.34 -5.39
C ASN A 22 -9.06 9.87 -4.33
N VAL A 23 -9.10 10.47 -3.15
CA VAL A 23 -8.30 10.04 -2.00
C VAL A 23 -9.02 8.89 -1.29
N GLN A 24 -8.29 7.81 -1.03
CA GLN A 24 -8.81 6.63 -0.34
C GLN A 24 -7.94 6.27 0.86
N ALA A 25 -8.56 6.12 2.03
CA ALA A 25 -7.92 5.52 3.18
C ALA A 25 -7.96 3.99 3.06
N ILE A 26 -6.80 3.35 3.16
CA ILE A 26 -6.71 1.90 3.17
C ILE A 26 -6.17 1.39 4.50
N ARG A 27 -6.67 0.22 4.88
CA ARG A 27 -6.18 -0.60 5.98
C ARG A 27 -5.69 -1.94 5.44
N GLN A 28 -4.69 -2.49 6.09
CA GLN A 28 -4.04 -3.74 5.71
C GLN A 28 -3.89 -4.64 6.93
N SER A 29 -3.98 -5.95 6.73
CA SER A 29 -3.53 -6.96 7.67
C SER A 29 -2.14 -7.42 7.25
N PRO A 30 -1.09 -7.07 8.02
CA PRO A 30 0.25 -7.60 7.79
C PRO A 30 0.33 -9.12 7.88
N GLU A 31 -0.49 -9.71 8.75
CA GLU A 31 -0.52 -11.16 9.01
C GLU A 31 -1.01 -11.92 7.78
N LEU A 32 -2.06 -11.41 7.13
CA LEU A 32 -2.63 -12.00 5.92
C LEU A 32 -1.92 -11.49 4.64
N GLY A 33 -1.23 -10.37 4.72
CA GLY A 33 -0.59 -9.70 3.59
C GLY A 33 -1.58 -9.11 2.59
N ILE A 34 -2.78 -8.73 3.05
CA ILE A 34 -3.87 -8.19 2.22
C ILE A 34 -4.42 -6.88 2.79
N ARG A 35 -5.18 -6.14 1.98
CA ARG A 35 -5.99 -5.01 2.45
C ARG A 35 -7.24 -5.52 3.16
N THR A 36 -7.68 -4.82 4.20
CA THR A 36 -8.82 -5.21 5.06
C THR A 36 -10.04 -4.31 4.91
N ASN A 37 -9.96 -3.21 4.14
CA ASN A 37 -11.12 -2.32 3.89
C ASN A 37 -11.81 -2.61 2.54
N GLU A 38 -13.13 -2.42 2.54
CA GLU A 38 -14.18 -3.05 1.71
C GLU A 38 -14.31 -2.66 0.23
N SER A 39 -13.48 -1.76 -0.30
CA SER A 39 -13.54 -1.43 -1.74
C SER A 39 -12.35 -2.07 -2.47
N ASP A 40 -12.54 -3.30 -2.96
CA ASP A 40 -11.63 -3.95 -3.92
C ASP A 40 -11.48 -3.13 -5.23
N LEU A 41 -12.38 -2.18 -5.44
CA LEU A 41 -12.32 -1.22 -6.53
C LEU A 41 -11.28 -0.14 -6.21
N LEU A 42 -10.05 -0.40 -6.65
CA LEU A 42 -9.09 0.67 -6.88
C LEU A 42 -9.66 1.60 -7.97
N PRO A 43 -9.80 2.91 -7.70
CA PRO A 43 -10.15 3.89 -8.73
C PRO A 43 -9.10 3.81 -9.83
N SER A 44 -9.54 3.99 -11.08
CA SER A 44 -8.71 3.88 -12.29
C SER A 44 -7.36 4.56 -12.07
N LEU A 45 -6.30 3.75 -11.91
CA LEU A 45 -4.93 4.21 -11.78
C LEU A 45 -4.50 4.84 -13.12
N ARG A 46 -4.73 6.14 -13.29
CA ARG A 46 -4.09 6.89 -14.37
C ARG A 46 -2.60 6.98 -14.00
N LYS A 47 -1.78 6.26 -14.76
CA LYS A 47 -0.38 5.90 -14.45
C LYS A 47 0.56 7.04 -14.05
N ASN A 48 0.20 8.32 -14.25
CA ASN A 48 1.15 9.41 -14.11
C ASN A 48 1.06 10.19 -12.79
N ASP A 49 -0.03 10.08 -12.02
CA ASP A 49 -0.25 10.92 -10.82
C ASP A 49 -0.75 10.13 -9.59
N THR A 50 -0.40 8.84 -9.48
CA THR A 50 -0.79 8.05 -8.32
C THR A 50 0.33 7.95 -7.30
N TYR A 51 0.07 8.44 -6.09
CA TYR A 51 0.97 8.30 -4.94
C TYR A 51 0.24 7.68 -3.75
N ILE A 52 0.99 7.02 -2.89
CA ILE A 52 0.53 6.59 -1.58
C ILE A 52 1.20 7.45 -0.50
N GLU A 53 0.51 7.67 0.61
CA GLU A 53 1.05 8.38 1.76
C GLU A 53 0.92 7.51 3.00
N CYS A 54 1.99 7.42 3.78
CA CYS A 54 1.97 6.74 5.07
C CYS A 54 1.23 7.59 6.10
N LYS A 55 0.24 7.03 6.80
CA LYS A 55 -0.46 7.76 7.86
C LYS A 55 0.37 8.01 9.13
N CYS A 56 1.50 7.32 9.30
CA CYS A 56 2.34 7.45 10.48
C CYS A 56 3.40 8.56 10.33
N CYS A 57 4.10 8.62 9.19
CA CYS A 57 5.18 9.58 8.97
C CYS A 57 4.93 10.54 7.81
N PHE A 58 3.75 10.48 7.17
CA PHE A 58 3.36 11.33 6.05
C PHE A 58 4.28 11.25 4.83
N GLN A 59 5.15 10.24 4.76
CA GLN A 59 6.01 10.01 3.61
C GLN A 59 5.16 9.60 2.42
N ARG A 60 5.41 10.26 1.28
CA ARG A 60 4.80 9.94 -0.01
C ARG A 60 5.69 9.02 -0.83
N LEU A 61 5.06 8.06 -1.49
CA LEU A 61 5.71 7.08 -2.35
C LEU A 61 4.93 6.99 -3.65
N GLU A 62 5.64 6.88 -4.77
CA GLU A 62 5.02 6.56 -6.05
C GLU A 62 4.37 5.16 -5.99
N TYR A 63 3.18 5.03 -6.56
CA TYR A 63 2.32 3.85 -6.36
C TYR A 63 2.97 2.55 -6.82
N ASP A 64 3.51 2.52 -8.04
CA ASP A 64 4.07 1.30 -8.64
C ASP A 64 5.33 0.85 -7.89
N ASN A 65 6.17 1.79 -7.46
CA ASN A 65 7.30 1.54 -6.58
C ASN A 65 6.88 0.98 -5.22
N ALA A 66 5.84 1.57 -4.61
CA ALA A 66 5.33 1.09 -3.34
C ALA A 66 4.69 -0.31 -3.45
N ALA A 67 3.93 -0.56 -4.52
CA ALA A 67 3.33 -1.86 -4.80
C ALA A 67 4.40 -2.94 -5.03
N THR A 68 5.46 -2.61 -5.78
CA THR A 68 6.60 -3.50 -6.01
C THR A 68 7.33 -3.82 -4.70
N THR A 69 7.53 -2.80 -3.86
CA THR A 69 8.18 -2.96 -2.55
C THR A 69 7.36 -3.83 -1.62
N GLY A 70 6.05 -3.57 -1.50
CA GLY A 70 5.18 -4.39 -0.66
C GLY A 70 5.02 -5.83 -1.16
N LYS A 71 5.03 -6.07 -2.48
CA LYS A 71 5.09 -7.43 -3.03
C LYS A 71 6.35 -8.17 -2.58
N LYS A 72 7.52 -7.54 -2.66
CA LYS A 72 8.78 -8.12 -2.18
C LYS A 72 8.73 -8.40 -0.67
N TYR A 73 8.19 -7.46 0.11
CA TYR A 73 8.02 -7.62 1.55
C TYR A 73 7.19 -8.86 1.89
N ILE A 74 5.99 -9.01 1.32
CA ILE A 74 5.14 -10.18 1.55
C ILE A 74 5.81 -11.48 1.09
N GLN A 75 6.51 -11.47 -0.05
CA GLN A 75 7.25 -12.64 -0.52
C GLN A 75 8.37 -13.05 0.44
N MET A 76 9.06 -12.09 1.06
CA MET A 76 10.07 -12.37 2.07
C MET A 76 9.42 -12.87 3.36
N THR A 77 8.43 -12.16 3.90
CA THR A 77 7.79 -12.53 5.17
C THR A 77 7.11 -13.90 5.11
N ARG A 78 6.45 -14.25 4.00
CA ARG A 78 5.86 -15.59 3.79
C ARG A 78 6.87 -16.72 3.60
N ARG A 79 8.14 -16.42 3.31
CA ARG A 79 9.20 -17.45 3.29
C ARG A 79 9.71 -17.79 4.68
N PHE A 80 9.44 -16.94 5.66
CA PHE A 80 9.89 -17.08 7.05
C PHE A 80 8.74 -17.42 8.02
N LEU A 81 7.52 -17.59 7.51
CA LEU A 81 6.35 -18.14 8.20
C LEU A 81 6.13 -19.57 7.72
#